data_AF-A0A957IA73-F1
#
_entry.id   AF-A0A957IA73-F1
#
_cell.length_a   1.000
_cell.length_b   1.000
_cell.length_c   1.000
_cell.angle_alpha   90.00
_cell.angle_beta   90.00
_cell.angle_gamma   90.00
#
_symmetry.space_group_name_H-M   'P 1'
#
loop_
_entity.id
_entity.type
_entity.pdbx_description
1 polymer ?
#
loop_
_entity_poly.entity_id
_entity_poly.type
_entity_poly.pdbx_seq_one_letter_code
_entity_poly.pdbx_strand_id
1 'polypeptide(L)'
;LAREMEMLREVEGGIRPTRTAVSWLTKSREAQLRGLMDAWSSSGWNDLCHTPGLRCEGEQWRNDPILARTALLDALPQTPDWYKLADLIGHIKQTDPDFQRPDGNYDTWYVRDVAQDNYLSGIENWELVEGRLLAFLVQGPLFWLGLAETAVQGKHQLFRLTDRALEWLASTPPASEEVTVPIIVQPDSTILVAHNANRHHRFQVARISEPQPVEPGKPYAYQITPASLQQARAEGIEPDRILTFLQEASERPLPIATKRGIERWRERGVEGRLETAVILRVREAGILETLRTNAKTREYIAESLGELAATVRLENWQKLREAAAQLGLLLDSTVKN
;
A
#
# COMPACT_ATOMS: atom_id res chain seq x y z
N LEU A 1 -5.82 -11.62 -7.27
CA LEU A 1 -5.89 -12.17 -5.88
C LEU A 1 -6.96 -11.52 -4.99
N ALA A 2 -6.76 -10.36 -4.34
CA ALA A 2 -7.74 -9.85 -3.37
C ALA A 2 -9.18 -9.68 -3.93
N ARG A 3 -9.31 -9.29 -5.21
CA ARG A 3 -10.60 -9.28 -5.92
C ARG A 3 -11.19 -10.68 -6.16
N GLU A 4 -10.36 -11.64 -6.59
CA GLU A 4 -10.77 -13.03 -6.82
C GLU A 4 -11.16 -13.76 -5.54
N MET A 5 -10.53 -13.40 -4.41
CA MET A 5 -10.89 -13.86 -3.08
C MET A 5 -12.11 -13.12 -2.52
N GLU A 6 -12.78 -12.28 -3.32
CA GLU A 6 -13.93 -11.47 -2.94
C GLU A 6 -13.69 -10.58 -1.71
N MET A 7 -12.44 -10.22 -1.42
CA MET A 7 -12.09 -9.39 -0.26
C MET A 7 -12.44 -7.93 -0.50
N LEU A 8 -12.49 -7.52 -1.76
CA LEU A 8 -12.69 -6.13 -2.18
C LEU A 8 -13.88 -6.04 -3.10
N ARG A 9 -14.68 -4.98 -2.94
CA ARG A 9 -15.75 -4.61 -3.86
C ARG A 9 -15.60 -3.15 -4.30
N GLU A 10 -15.99 -2.88 -5.52
CA GLU A 10 -16.05 -1.51 -6.03
C GLU A 10 -17.35 -0.83 -5.56
N VAL A 11 -17.22 0.43 -5.19
CA VAL A 11 -18.32 1.31 -4.80
C VAL A 11 -18.12 2.67 -5.46
N GLU A 12 -19.16 3.49 -5.52
CA GLU A 12 -19.00 4.87 -5.94
C GLU A 12 -17.95 5.58 -5.07
N GLY A 13 -16.91 6.13 -5.70
CA GLY A 13 -15.80 6.80 -5.02
C GLY A 13 -14.67 5.90 -4.52
N GLY A 14 -14.65 4.59 -4.83
CA GLY A 14 -13.44 3.76 -4.60
C GLY A 14 -13.69 2.27 -4.34
N ILE A 15 -12.81 1.67 -3.53
CA ILE A 15 -12.83 0.25 -3.19
C ILE A 15 -13.13 0.10 -1.70
N ARG A 16 -13.99 -0.85 -1.34
CA ARG A 16 -14.30 -1.18 0.07
C ARG A 16 -14.02 -2.65 0.38
N PRO A 17 -13.59 -2.96 1.62
CA PRO A 17 -13.47 -4.33 2.08
C PRO A 17 -14.86 -4.98 2.23
N THR A 18 -14.91 -6.28 1.99
CA THR A 18 -16.12 -7.11 2.18
C THR A 18 -16.09 -7.81 3.54
N ARG A 19 -17.16 -8.57 3.84
CA ARG A 19 -17.17 -9.48 5.00
C ARG A 19 -16.09 -10.56 4.89
N THR A 20 -15.75 -10.99 3.68
CA THR A 20 -14.69 -11.97 3.42
C THR A 20 -13.31 -11.42 3.83
N ALA A 21 -13.02 -10.15 3.53
CA ALA A 21 -11.79 -9.51 4.00
C ALA A 21 -11.72 -9.48 5.53
N VAL A 22 -12.81 -9.11 6.20
CA VAL A 22 -12.86 -9.08 7.66
C VAL A 22 -12.65 -10.47 8.26
N SER A 23 -13.34 -11.49 7.74
CA SER A 23 -13.17 -12.88 8.17
C SER A 23 -11.75 -13.40 7.94
N TRP A 24 -11.10 -12.99 6.85
CA TRP A 24 -9.70 -13.33 6.60
C TRP A 24 -8.76 -12.64 7.60
N LEU A 25 -8.96 -11.35 7.88
CA LEU A 25 -8.14 -10.58 8.84
C LEU A 25 -8.17 -11.13 10.27
N THR A 26 -9.22 -11.86 10.66
CA THR A 26 -9.35 -12.48 11.98
C THR A 26 -8.69 -13.86 12.10
N LYS A 27 -8.21 -14.45 10.99
CA LYS A 27 -7.48 -15.74 11.02
C LYS A 27 -6.05 -15.57 11.54
N SER A 28 -5.40 -16.67 11.96
CA SER A 28 -3.96 -16.69 12.27
C SER A 28 -3.14 -16.26 11.05
N ARG A 29 -1.90 -15.80 11.29
CA ARG A 29 -1.02 -15.33 10.21
C ARG A 29 -0.79 -16.38 9.15
N GLU A 30 -0.50 -17.60 9.58
CA GLU A 30 -0.24 -18.71 8.68
C GLU A 30 -1.50 -19.11 7.91
N ALA A 31 -2.69 -19.07 8.53
CA ALA A 31 -3.94 -19.33 7.82
C ALA A 31 -4.30 -18.20 6.81
N GLN A 32 -3.92 -16.95 7.10
CA GLN A 32 -4.06 -15.84 6.16
C GLN A 32 -3.18 -16.03 4.93
N LEU A 33 -1.90 -16.33 5.16
CA LEU A 33 -0.92 -16.57 4.10
C LEU A 33 -1.28 -17.81 3.28
N ARG A 34 -1.68 -18.91 3.93
CA ARG A 34 -2.21 -20.12 3.26
C ARG A 34 -3.34 -19.78 2.30
N GLY A 35 -4.30 -18.96 2.75
CA GLY A 35 -5.38 -18.50 1.88
C GLY A 35 -4.91 -17.71 0.66
N LEU A 36 -3.88 -16.87 0.80
CA LEU A 36 -3.29 -16.14 -0.34
C LEU A 36 -2.57 -17.09 -1.30
N MET A 37 -1.87 -18.09 -0.78
CA MET A 37 -1.14 -19.10 -1.57
C MET A 37 -2.09 -19.96 -2.39
N ASP A 38 -3.14 -20.47 -1.75
CA ASP A 38 -4.17 -21.30 -2.41
C ASP A 38 -4.95 -20.49 -3.46
N ALA A 39 -5.23 -19.22 -3.18
CA ALA A 39 -5.86 -18.32 -4.15
C ALA A 39 -4.92 -18.01 -5.32
N TRP A 40 -3.62 -17.84 -5.07
CA TRP A 40 -2.64 -17.60 -6.13
C TRP A 40 -2.45 -18.82 -7.02
N SER A 41 -2.29 -20.02 -6.46
CA SER A 41 -2.06 -21.23 -7.27
C SER A 41 -3.22 -21.51 -8.24
N SER A 42 -4.45 -21.14 -7.86
CA SER A 42 -5.66 -21.32 -8.65
C SER A 42 -6.13 -20.06 -9.41
N SER A 43 -5.38 -18.96 -9.34
CA SER A 43 -5.78 -17.65 -9.89
C SER A 43 -5.77 -17.63 -11.43
N GLY A 44 -6.71 -16.90 -12.03
CA GLY A 44 -6.68 -16.58 -13.46
C GLY A 44 -5.70 -15.46 -13.85
N TRP A 45 -4.94 -14.92 -12.89
CA TRP A 45 -3.92 -13.90 -13.12
C TRP A 45 -2.83 -14.41 -14.07
N ASN A 46 -2.54 -13.65 -15.12
CA ASN A 46 -1.62 -14.08 -16.16
C ASN A 46 -0.17 -13.65 -15.85
N ASP A 47 0.60 -14.52 -15.17
CA ASP A 47 1.97 -14.22 -14.77
C ASP A 47 2.89 -13.88 -15.96
N LEU A 48 2.69 -14.53 -17.11
CA LEU A 48 3.48 -14.29 -18.33
C LEU A 48 3.36 -12.84 -18.78
N CYS A 49 2.14 -12.30 -18.83
CA CYS A 49 1.92 -10.93 -19.28
C CYS A 49 2.30 -9.87 -18.25
N HIS A 50 2.63 -10.29 -17.03
CA HIS A 50 3.20 -9.44 -15.98
C HIS A 50 4.69 -9.69 -15.75
N THR A 51 5.31 -10.60 -16.51
CA THR A 51 6.74 -10.88 -16.43
C THR A 51 7.53 -9.65 -16.90
N PRO A 52 8.41 -9.09 -16.07
CA PRO A 52 9.16 -7.88 -16.42
C PRO A 52 9.93 -8.02 -17.75
N GLY A 53 9.81 -7.01 -18.61
CA GLY A 53 10.47 -6.98 -19.91
C GLY A 53 9.74 -7.72 -21.03
N LEU A 54 8.62 -8.40 -20.73
CA LEU A 54 7.74 -9.01 -21.74
C LEU A 54 6.47 -8.18 -21.91
N ARG A 55 5.95 -8.16 -23.14
CA ARG A 55 4.63 -7.62 -23.47
C ARG A 55 3.85 -8.65 -24.27
N CYS A 56 2.73 -9.11 -23.72
CA CYS A 56 1.75 -9.89 -24.47
C CYS A 56 0.89 -8.95 -25.33
N GLU A 57 0.71 -9.26 -26.60
CA GLU A 57 -0.15 -8.51 -27.52
C GLU A 57 -1.16 -9.45 -28.20
N GLY A 58 -2.24 -8.89 -28.75
CA GLY A 58 -3.26 -9.65 -29.47
C GLY A 58 -4.30 -10.35 -28.59
N GLU A 59 -5.48 -10.57 -29.14
CA GLU A 59 -6.63 -11.20 -28.47
C GLU A 59 -6.85 -12.66 -28.89
N GLN A 60 -6.10 -13.14 -29.89
CA GLN A 60 -6.32 -14.44 -30.54
C GLN A 60 -5.62 -15.62 -29.85
N TRP A 61 -4.85 -15.36 -28.80
CA TRP A 61 -4.19 -16.38 -28.00
C TRP A 61 -4.35 -16.06 -26.51
N ARG A 62 -4.30 -17.10 -25.68
CA ARG A 62 -4.32 -16.98 -24.23
C ARG A 62 -3.60 -18.17 -23.65
N ASN A 63 -2.61 -17.94 -22.80
CA ASN A 63 -2.02 -18.99 -21.98
C ASN A 63 -2.88 -19.27 -20.74
N ASP A 64 -2.80 -20.51 -20.27
CA ASP A 64 -3.33 -20.88 -18.95
C ASP A 64 -2.22 -20.70 -17.90
N PRO A 65 -2.33 -19.72 -16.98
CA PRO A 65 -1.32 -19.51 -15.95
C PRO A 65 -1.22 -20.67 -14.95
N ILE A 66 -2.27 -21.49 -14.81
CA ILE A 66 -2.26 -22.62 -13.89
C ILE A 66 -1.27 -23.68 -14.36
N LEU A 67 -1.15 -23.93 -15.67
CA LEU A 67 -0.18 -24.90 -16.21
C LEU A 67 1.25 -24.52 -15.84
N ALA A 68 1.61 -23.24 -16.02
CA ALA A 68 2.93 -22.73 -15.66
C ALA A 68 3.25 -22.87 -14.17
N ARG A 69 2.27 -22.59 -13.30
CA ARG A 69 2.43 -22.74 -11.86
C ARG A 69 2.55 -24.21 -11.46
N THR A 70 1.71 -25.09 -12.00
CA THR A 70 1.76 -26.53 -11.71
C THR A 70 3.11 -27.11 -12.08
N ALA A 71 3.58 -26.88 -13.30
CA ALA A 71 4.89 -27.38 -13.74
C ALA A 71 6.04 -26.86 -12.88
N LEU A 72 6.01 -25.58 -12.50
CA LEU A 72 6.97 -25.03 -11.56
C LEU A 72 6.89 -25.74 -10.20
N LEU A 73 5.70 -25.81 -9.59
CA LEU A 73 5.51 -26.37 -8.25
C LEU A 73 5.91 -27.85 -8.18
N ASP A 74 5.63 -28.63 -9.23
CA ASP A 74 6.01 -30.04 -9.33
C ASP A 74 7.54 -30.22 -9.47
N ALA A 75 8.22 -29.26 -10.10
CA ALA A 75 9.68 -29.29 -10.29
C ALA A 75 10.48 -28.71 -9.12
N LEU A 76 9.83 -28.04 -8.15
CA LEU A 76 10.53 -27.44 -7.02
C LEU A 76 11.17 -28.51 -6.11
N PRO A 77 12.44 -28.35 -5.71
CA PRO A 77 13.08 -29.26 -4.78
C PRO A 77 12.44 -29.11 -3.39
N GLN A 78 11.86 -30.19 -2.87
CA GLN A 78 11.15 -30.21 -1.58
C GLN A 78 12.13 -30.32 -0.38
N THR A 79 13.17 -29.49 -0.37
CA THR A 79 14.14 -29.36 0.74
C THR A 79 14.44 -27.88 1.01
N PRO A 80 14.92 -27.53 2.23
CA PRO A 80 15.25 -26.14 2.58
C PRO A 80 16.64 -25.70 2.08
N ASP A 81 17.26 -26.46 1.16
CA ASP A 81 18.60 -26.18 0.64
C ASP A 81 18.59 -25.05 -0.39
N TRP A 82 19.75 -24.44 -0.61
CA TRP A 82 19.94 -23.41 -1.63
C TRP A 82 20.26 -24.03 -2.99
N TYR A 83 19.48 -23.67 -4.01
CA TYR A 83 19.63 -24.12 -5.38
C TYR A 83 19.90 -22.92 -6.31
N LYS A 84 20.61 -23.16 -7.42
CA LYS A 84 20.70 -22.17 -8.48
C LYS A 84 19.40 -22.15 -9.24
N LEU A 85 18.86 -20.95 -9.49
CA LEU A 85 17.66 -20.79 -10.28
C LEU A 85 17.84 -21.29 -11.72
N ALA A 86 19.02 -21.09 -12.30
CA ALA A 86 19.34 -21.59 -13.64
C ALA A 86 19.28 -23.13 -13.72
N ASP A 87 19.59 -23.84 -12.64
CA ASP A 87 19.54 -25.30 -12.62
C ASP A 87 18.08 -25.79 -12.61
N LEU A 88 17.18 -25.11 -11.88
CA LEU A 88 15.73 -25.38 -11.92
C LEU A 88 15.15 -25.12 -13.31
N ILE A 89 15.45 -23.95 -13.90
CA ILE A 89 14.98 -23.59 -15.24
C ILE A 89 15.48 -24.60 -16.28
N GLY A 90 16.77 -24.95 -16.21
CA GLY A 90 17.38 -25.95 -17.08
C GLY A 90 16.78 -27.36 -16.89
N HIS A 91 16.38 -27.73 -15.68
CA HIS A 91 15.69 -28.98 -15.41
C HIS A 91 14.31 -29.01 -16.07
N ILE A 92 13.47 -28.00 -15.84
CA ILE A 92 12.13 -27.90 -16.45
C ILE A 92 12.23 -27.91 -17.97
N LYS A 93 13.19 -27.18 -18.56
CA LYS A 93 13.43 -27.19 -20.01
C LYS A 93 13.71 -28.60 -20.56
N GLN A 94 14.39 -29.44 -19.78
CA GLN A 94 14.74 -30.79 -20.21
C GLN A 94 13.61 -31.80 -20.01
N THR A 95 12.81 -31.63 -18.97
CA THR A 95 11.79 -32.61 -18.58
C THR A 95 10.40 -32.28 -19.12
N ASP A 96 10.06 -30.99 -19.21
CA ASP A 96 8.77 -30.49 -19.67
C ASP A 96 8.94 -29.11 -20.36
N PRO A 97 9.58 -29.05 -21.55
CA PRO A 97 9.79 -27.79 -22.26
C PRO A 97 8.47 -27.12 -22.67
N ASP A 98 7.43 -27.91 -22.92
CA ASP A 98 6.14 -27.49 -23.46
C ASP A 98 5.13 -27.14 -22.35
N PHE A 99 5.56 -27.01 -21.10
CA PHE A 99 4.68 -26.83 -19.92
C PHE A 99 3.67 -25.67 -20.04
N GLN A 100 3.98 -24.64 -20.84
CA GLN A 100 3.09 -23.51 -21.14
C GLN A 100 2.18 -23.75 -22.36
N ARG A 101 2.58 -24.65 -23.24
CA ARG A 101 2.05 -24.84 -24.60
C ARG A 101 1.72 -26.31 -24.83
N PRO A 102 0.55 -26.78 -24.37
CA PRO A 102 0.16 -28.20 -24.51
C PRO A 102 0.13 -28.73 -25.95
N ASP A 103 0.03 -27.84 -26.94
CA ASP A 103 0.08 -28.16 -28.37
C ASP A 103 1.50 -28.16 -28.96
N GLY A 104 2.53 -27.80 -28.17
CA GLY A 104 3.92 -27.68 -28.57
C GLY A 104 4.17 -26.57 -29.59
N ASN A 105 3.24 -25.63 -29.78
CA ASN A 105 3.36 -24.60 -30.82
C ASN A 105 3.93 -23.29 -30.27
N TYR A 106 5.16 -22.97 -30.69
CA TYR A 106 5.90 -21.79 -30.26
C TYR A 106 5.68 -20.55 -31.14
N ASP A 107 4.93 -20.67 -32.24
CA ASP A 107 4.77 -19.59 -33.22
C ASP A 107 3.45 -18.82 -33.10
N THR A 108 2.56 -19.25 -32.20
CA THR A 108 1.19 -18.71 -32.11
C THR A 108 1.03 -17.58 -31.10
N TRP A 109 2.00 -17.37 -30.22
CA TRP A 109 1.91 -16.39 -29.16
C TRP A 109 2.61 -15.09 -29.55
N TYR A 110 1.88 -13.99 -29.48
CA TYR A 110 2.41 -12.66 -29.77
C TYR A 110 3.02 -12.06 -28.50
N VAL A 111 4.18 -12.58 -28.12
CA VAL A 111 4.99 -12.06 -27.01
C VAL A 111 6.13 -11.22 -27.57
N ARG A 112 6.32 -10.01 -27.02
CA ARG A 112 7.34 -9.06 -27.46
C ARG A 112 8.35 -8.78 -26.35
N ASP A 113 9.63 -8.70 -26.70
CA ASP A 113 10.66 -8.15 -25.80
C ASP A 113 10.59 -6.62 -25.82
N VAL A 114 10.44 -6.00 -24.65
CA VAL A 114 10.28 -4.55 -24.55
C VAL A 114 11.58 -3.79 -24.85
N ALA A 115 12.75 -4.38 -24.58
CA ALA A 115 14.03 -3.73 -24.79
C ALA A 115 14.52 -3.85 -26.24
N GLN A 116 14.28 -5.00 -26.86
CA GLN A 116 14.68 -5.29 -28.25
C GLN A 116 13.62 -4.93 -29.28
N ASP A 117 12.38 -4.68 -28.84
CA ASP A 117 11.24 -4.29 -29.66
C ASP A 117 10.87 -5.30 -30.76
N ASN A 118 11.14 -6.60 -30.54
CA ASN A 118 10.88 -7.70 -31.48
C ASN A 118 9.95 -8.77 -30.89
N TYR A 119 9.27 -9.51 -31.78
CA TYR A 119 8.47 -10.66 -31.39
C TYR A 119 9.38 -11.86 -31.08
N LEU A 120 9.03 -12.56 -29.99
CA LEU A 120 9.68 -13.77 -29.50
C LEU A 120 8.87 -14.99 -29.96
N SER A 121 9.02 -15.37 -31.22
CA SER A 121 8.37 -16.53 -31.85
C SER A 121 9.34 -17.70 -31.95
N GLY A 122 8.86 -18.94 -31.87
CA GLY A 122 9.70 -20.13 -32.06
C GLY A 122 10.45 -20.56 -30.79
N ILE A 123 10.80 -21.85 -30.76
CA ILE A 123 11.41 -22.51 -29.60
C ILE A 123 12.82 -21.98 -29.26
N GLU A 124 13.50 -21.33 -30.20
CA GLU A 124 14.77 -20.65 -29.97
C GLU A 124 14.67 -19.52 -28.93
N ASN A 125 13.47 -18.95 -28.76
CA ASN A 125 13.19 -17.89 -27.80
C ASN A 125 12.76 -18.43 -26.42
N TRP A 126 12.85 -19.75 -26.19
CA TRP A 126 12.37 -20.39 -24.96
C TRP A 126 12.93 -19.74 -23.68
N GLU A 127 14.22 -19.43 -23.66
CA GLU A 127 14.85 -18.77 -22.51
C GLU A 127 14.33 -17.34 -22.29
N LEU A 128 13.97 -16.65 -23.37
CA LEU A 128 13.50 -15.27 -23.34
C LEU A 128 12.03 -15.17 -22.96
N VAL A 129 11.25 -16.26 -23.05
CA VAL A 129 9.82 -16.29 -22.69
C VAL A 129 9.61 -17.19 -21.47
N GLU A 130 9.69 -18.51 -21.65
CA GLU A 130 9.47 -19.53 -20.62
C GLU A 130 10.50 -19.40 -19.47
N GLY A 131 11.79 -19.25 -19.78
CA GLY A 131 12.85 -19.08 -18.78
C GLY A 131 12.67 -17.81 -17.93
N ARG A 132 12.29 -16.69 -18.55
CA ARG A 132 11.98 -15.44 -17.83
C ARG A 132 10.75 -15.56 -16.96
N LEU A 133 9.71 -16.24 -17.41
CA LEU A 133 8.53 -16.51 -16.60
C LEU A 133 8.90 -17.33 -15.36
N LEU A 134 9.62 -18.44 -15.50
CA LEU A 134 10.03 -19.27 -14.37
C LEU A 134 10.86 -18.48 -13.36
N ALA A 135 11.79 -17.65 -13.84
CA ALA A 135 12.56 -16.76 -12.98
C ALA A 135 11.68 -15.74 -12.25
N PHE A 136 10.70 -15.15 -12.94
CA PHE A 136 9.73 -14.23 -12.36
C PHE A 136 8.85 -14.91 -11.32
N LEU A 137 8.33 -16.11 -11.57
CA LEU A 137 7.50 -16.85 -10.63
C LEU A 137 8.23 -17.11 -9.30
N VAL A 138 9.51 -17.50 -9.36
CA VAL A 138 10.33 -17.77 -8.16
C VAL A 138 10.69 -16.48 -7.42
N GLN A 139 11.15 -15.44 -8.14
CA GLN A 139 11.64 -14.19 -7.52
C GLN A 139 10.54 -13.18 -7.19
N GLY A 140 9.36 -13.34 -7.80
CA GLY A 140 8.19 -12.52 -7.60
C GLY A 140 7.18 -13.26 -6.72
N PRO A 141 6.13 -13.88 -7.28
CA PRO A 141 5.05 -14.50 -6.52
C PRO A 141 5.49 -15.42 -5.37
N LEU A 142 6.41 -16.38 -5.59
CA LEU A 142 6.86 -17.26 -4.52
C LEU A 142 7.60 -16.48 -3.42
N PHE A 143 8.44 -15.52 -3.79
CA PHE A 143 9.13 -14.65 -2.83
C PHE A 143 8.16 -13.73 -2.06
N TRP A 144 7.24 -13.05 -2.75
CA TRP A 144 6.26 -12.13 -2.14
C TRP A 144 5.30 -12.84 -1.17
N LEU A 145 4.94 -14.09 -1.48
CA LEU A 145 4.12 -14.92 -0.60
C LEU A 145 4.93 -15.59 0.53
N GLY A 146 6.25 -15.41 0.55
CA GLY A 146 7.15 -16.01 1.53
C GLY A 146 7.28 -17.53 1.39
N LEU A 147 7.08 -18.05 0.18
CA LEU A 147 7.32 -19.45 -0.19
C LEU A 147 8.79 -19.70 -0.58
N ALA A 148 9.47 -18.67 -1.11
CA ALA A 148 10.87 -18.74 -1.46
C ALA A 148 11.66 -17.60 -0.81
N GLU A 149 12.90 -17.88 -0.46
CA GLU A 149 13.92 -16.86 -0.24
C GLU A 149 14.84 -16.79 -1.44
N THR A 150 15.34 -15.60 -1.75
CA THR A 150 16.24 -15.39 -2.89
C THR A 150 17.56 -14.77 -2.42
N ALA A 151 18.64 -15.12 -3.11
CA ALA A 151 19.96 -14.57 -2.86
C ALA A 151 20.74 -14.43 -4.17
N VAL A 152 21.79 -13.62 -4.15
CA VAL A 152 22.72 -13.46 -5.28
C VAL A 152 24.12 -13.84 -4.82
N GLN A 153 24.76 -14.75 -5.53
CA GLN A 153 26.15 -15.17 -5.30
C GLN A 153 26.97 -15.01 -6.58
N GLY A 154 27.73 -13.92 -6.67
CA GLY A 154 28.46 -13.56 -7.89
C GLY A 154 27.48 -13.35 -9.04
N LYS A 155 27.60 -14.17 -10.09
CA LYS A 155 26.69 -14.15 -11.26
C LYS A 155 25.45 -15.04 -11.10
N HIS A 156 25.32 -15.78 -10.01
CA HIS A 156 24.25 -16.76 -9.81
C HIS A 156 23.11 -16.17 -8.98
N GLN A 157 21.89 -16.36 -9.47
CA GLN A 157 20.67 -16.20 -8.70
C GLN A 157 20.37 -17.52 -8.01
N LEU A 158 20.15 -17.46 -6.70
CA LEU A 158 19.87 -18.60 -5.84
C LEU A 158 18.47 -18.47 -5.25
N PHE A 159 17.85 -19.61 -4.97
CA PHE A 159 16.62 -19.68 -4.20
C PHE A 159 16.64 -20.86 -3.24
N ARG A 160 15.82 -20.80 -2.20
CA ARG A 160 15.45 -21.95 -1.37
C ARG A 160 13.97 -21.87 -1.01
N LEU A 161 13.35 -23.02 -0.75
CA LEU A 161 12.02 -23.06 -0.17
C LEU A 161 12.06 -22.74 1.32
N THR A 162 11.07 -21.99 1.79
CA THR A 162 10.86 -21.76 3.23
C THR A 162 10.17 -22.97 3.87
N ASP A 163 10.27 -23.12 5.19
CA ASP A 163 9.53 -24.16 5.91
C ASP A 163 8.02 -24.08 5.61
N ARG A 164 7.50 -22.85 5.51
CA ARG A 164 6.11 -22.58 5.09
C ARG A 164 5.78 -23.17 3.72
N ALA A 165 6.69 -23.09 2.75
CA ALA A 165 6.45 -23.67 1.44
C ALA A 165 6.44 -25.20 1.48
N LEU A 166 7.35 -25.80 2.24
CA LEU A 166 7.39 -27.25 2.42
C LEU A 166 6.11 -27.76 3.10
N GLU A 167 5.65 -27.09 4.15
CA GLU A 167 4.37 -27.38 4.81
C GLU A 167 3.17 -27.17 3.85
N TRP A 168 3.22 -26.12 3.02
CA TRP A 168 2.18 -25.82 2.04
C TRP A 168 2.03 -26.94 1.00
N LEU A 169 3.16 -27.33 0.37
CA LEU A 169 3.25 -28.40 -0.62
C LEU A 169 2.87 -29.76 -0.02
N ALA A 170 3.26 -30.03 1.23
CA ALA A 170 2.87 -31.23 1.97
C ALA A 170 1.40 -31.22 2.43
N SER A 171 0.63 -30.17 2.12
CA SER A 171 -0.76 -29.99 2.58
C SER A 171 -0.92 -30.05 4.10
N THR A 172 0.11 -29.63 4.84
CA THR A 172 0.06 -29.54 6.29
C THR A 172 -0.84 -28.37 6.70
N PRO A 173 -1.77 -28.55 7.66
CA PRO A 173 -2.61 -27.47 8.14
C PRO A 173 -1.77 -26.32 8.74
N PRO A 174 -2.12 -25.05 8.46
CA PRO A 174 -1.39 -23.91 9.01
C PRO A 174 -1.50 -23.86 10.53
N ALA A 175 -0.41 -23.45 11.20
CA ALA A 175 -0.40 -23.25 12.64
C ALA A 175 -1.49 -22.25 13.07
N SER A 176 -2.21 -22.60 14.14
CA SER A 176 -3.28 -21.78 14.73
C SER A 176 -2.77 -20.85 15.83
N GLU A 177 -1.68 -21.21 16.50
CA GLU A 177 -1.10 -20.44 17.59
C GLU A 177 -0.31 -19.24 17.05
N GLU A 178 -0.69 -18.04 17.46
CA GLU A 178 -0.01 -16.79 17.12
C GLU A 178 0.15 -15.95 18.38
N VAL A 179 1.39 -15.53 18.68
CA VAL A 179 1.65 -14.59 19.77
C VAL A 179 1.27 -13.19 19.31
N THR A 180 0.13 -12.70 19.77
CA THR A 180 -0.34 -11.35 19.50
C THR A 180 -0.06 -10.42 20.66
N VAL A 181 0.19 -9.15 20.36
CA VAL A 181 0.31 -8.09 21.37
C VAL A 181 -0.82 -7.06 21.19
N PRO A 182 -1.39 -6.53 22.29
CA PRO A 182 -2.40 -5.49 22.23
C PRO A 182 -1.88 -4.20 21.58
N ILE A 183 -2.80 -3.35 21.10
CA ILE A 183 -2.43 -1.99 20.68
C ILE A 183 -2.10 -1.13 21.90
N ILE A 184 -1.31 -0.08 21.73
CA ILE A 184 -1.01 0.88 22.81
C ILE A 184 -1.60 2.23 22.43
N VAL A 185 -2.51 2.74 23.24
CA VAL A 185 -3.08 4.08 23.07
C VAL A 185 -2.33 5.06 23.97
N GLN A 186 -1.76 6.10 23.39
CA GLN A 186 -0.97 7.11 24.07
C GLN A 186 -1.82 8.35 24.43
N PRO A 187 -1.43 9.15 25.44
CA PRO A 187 -2.19 10.33 25.89
C PRO A 187 -2.32 11.46 24.86
N ASP A 188 -1.44 11.49 23.85
CA ASP A 188 -1.48 12.40 22.69
C ASP A 188 -2.40 11.89 21.58
N SER A 189 -3.16 10.81 21.84
CA SER A 189 -4.03 10.13 20.87
C SER A 189 -3.30 9.43 19.72
N THR A 190 -1.99 9.17 19.88
CA THR A 190 -1.25 8.24 19.03
C THR A 190 -1.60 6.80 19.42
N ILE A 191 -1.82 5.93 18.43
CA ILE A 191 -2.01 4.49 18.59
C ILE A 191 -0.79 3.79 18.01
N LEU A 192 -0.09 3.04 18.85
CA LEU A 192 1.03 2.19 18.45
C LEU A 192 0.55 0.77 18.23
N VAL A 193 0.88 0.21 17.07
CA VAL A 193 0.50 -1.14 16.64
C VAL A 193 1.77 -1.90 16.28
N ALA A 194 2.16 -2.87 17.11
CA ALA A 194 3.35 -3.68 16.84
C ALA A 194 3.16 -4.59 15.61
N HIS A 195 4.27 -5.07 15.04
CA HIS A 195 4.25 -5.92 13.85
C HIS A 195 3.52 -7.27 14.04
N ASN A 196 3.43 -7.76 15.29
CA ASN A 196 2.69 -8.96 15.68
C ASN A 196 1.37 -8.64 16.41
N ALA A 197 0.89 -7.40 16.37
CA ALA A 197 -0.47 -7.11 16.82
C ALA A 197 -1.51 -7.78 15.91
N ASN A 198 -2.72 -7.97 16.44
CA ASN A 198 -3.83 -8.50 15.67
C ASN A 198 -4.07 -7.64 14.41
N ARG A 199 -4.03 -8.26 13.22
CA ARG A 199 -4.17 -7.56 11.93
C ARG A 199 -5.55 -6.96 11.74
N HIS A 200 -6.59 -7.59 12.29
CA HIS A 200 -7.93 -7.00 12.32
C HIS A 200 -7.97 -5.74 13.18
N HIS A 201 -7.30 -5.71 14.35
CA HIS A 201 -7.17 -4.49 15.14
C HIS A 201 -6.41 -3.40 14.38
N ARG A 202 -5.28 -3.73 13.72
CA ARG A 202 -4.55 -2.77 12.89
C ARG A 202 -5.43 -2.18 11.78
N PHE A 203 -6.23 -3.02 11.12
CA PHE A 203 -7.19 -2.58 10.12
C PHE A 203 -8.25 -1.64 10.72
N GLN A 204 -8.82 -1.97 11.89
CA GLN A 204 -9.78 -1.10 12.56
C GLN A 204 -9.16 0.24 12.98
N VAL A 205 -7.93 0.24 13.51
CA VAL A 205 -7.15 1.46 13.81
C VAL A 205 -7.05 2.34 12.57
N ALA A 206 -6.64 1.79 11.42
CA ALA A 206 -6.49 2.54 10.18
C ALA A 206 -7.79 3.18 9.66
N ARG A 207 -8.97 2.71 10.09
CA ARG A 207 -10.27 3.30 9.73
C ARG A 207 -10.69 4.48 10.60
N ILE A 208 -10.03 4.67 11.74
CA ILE A 208 -10.39 5.69 12.75
C ILE A 208 -9.28 6.72 12.98
N SER A 209 -8.14 6.57 12.29
CA SER A 209 -6.93 7.35 12.52
C SER A 209 -6.12 7.51 11.23
N GLU A 210 -5.22 8.48 11.21
CA GLU A 210 -4.31 8.76 10.10
C GLU A 210 -2.99 8.01 10.29
N PRO A 211 -2.48 7.27 9.28
CA PRO A 211 -1.19 6.60 9.39
C PRO A 211 -0.05 7.62 9.45
N GLN A 212 0.91 7.38 10.34
CA GLN A 212 2.18 8.11 10.37
C GLN A 212 3.24 7.41 9.50
N PRO A 213 4.33 8.12 9.10
CA PRO A 213 5.44 7.51 8.37
C PRO A 213 5.96 6.24 9.06
N VAL A 214 6.21 5.20 8.26
CA VAL A 214 6.72 3.92 8.77
C VAL A 214 8.24 4.03 8.99
N GLU A 215 8.68 3.73 10.21
CA GLU A 215 10.10 3.67 10.56
C GLU A 215 10.53 2.20 10.79
N PRO A 216 11.59 1.71 10.12
CA PRO A 216 12.08 0.36 10.31
C PRO A 216 12.40 0.05 11.78
N GLY A 217 11.96 -1.12 12.26
CA GLY A 217 12.18 -1.55 13.64
C GLY A 217 11.26 -0.91 14.69
N LYS A 218 10.41 0.04 14.32
CA LYS A 218 9.41 0.64 15.22
C LYS A 218 8.00 0.09 14.97
N PRO A 219 7.10 0.17 15.96
CA PRO A 219 5.67 -0.09 15.74
C PRO A 219 5.09 0.84 14.68
N TYR A 220 4.02 0.41 14.02
CA TYR A 220 3.22 1.30 13.20
C TYR A 220 2.54 2.33 14.11
N ALA A 221 2.64 3.61 13.76
CA ALA A 221 1.99 4.68 14.49
C ALA A 221 0.82 5.25 13.69
N TYR A 222 -0.28 5.51 14.39
CA TYR A 222 -1.46 6.14 13.82
C TYR A 222 -1.95 7.26 14.74
N GLN A 223 -2.36 8.39 14.17
CA GLN A 223 -2.83 9.55 14.94
C GLN A 223 -4.34 9.67 14.81
N ILE A 224 -5.06 9.71 15.94
CA ILE A 224 -6.46 10.13 15.91
C ILE A 224 -6.51 11.65 15.72
N THR A 225 -7.28 12.10 14.73
CA THR A 225 -7.49 13.52 14.42
C THR A 225 -8.99 13.80 14.28
N PRO A 226 -9.43 15.07 14.36
CA PRO A 226 -10.81 15.41 14.04
C PRO A 226 -11.23 15.01 12.61
N ALA A 227 -10.30 15.02 11.65
CA ALA A 227 -10.55 14.60 10.28
C ALA A 227 -10.75 13.08 10.18
N SER A 228 -9.91 12.28 10.86
CA SER A 228 -10.05 10.82 10.89
C SER A 228 -11.35 10.38 11.56
N LEU A 229 -11.77 11.07 12.64
CA LEU A 229 -13.04 10.81 13.30
C LEU A 229 -14.25 11.18 12.42
N GLN A 230 -14.15 12.29 11.67
CA GLN A 230 -15.18 12.68 10.70
C GLN A 230 -15.34 11.62 9.60
N GLN A 231 -14.22 11.14 9.05
CA GLN A 231 -14.20 10.07 8.06
C GLN A 231 -14.79 8.77 8.61
N ALA A 232 -14.39 8.37 9.82
CA ALA A 232 -14.91 7.19 10.50
C ALA A 232 -16.45 7.26 10.66
N ARG A 233 -16.97 8.42 11.06
CA ARG A 233 -18.42 8.65 11.18
C ARG A 233 -19.15 8.58 9.84
N ALA A 234 -18.57 9.13 8.77
CA ALA A 234 -19.11 9.00 7.41
C ALA A 234 -19.18 7.55 6.93
N GLU A 235 -18.33 6.67 7.48
CA GLU A 235 -18.37 5.22 7.28
C GLU A 235 -19.24 4.45 8.28
N GLY A 236 -20.01 5.15 9.12
CA GLY A 236 -20.91 4.56 10.11
C GLY A 236 -20.20 4.03 11.37
N ILE A 237 -18.99 4.50 11.66
CA ILE A 237 -18.26 4.20 12.89
C ILE A 237 -18.47 5.34 13.90
N GLU A 238 -19.42 5.15 14.81
CA GLU A 238 -19.72 6.15 15.84
C GLU A 238 -18.63 6.24 16.92
N PRO A 239 -18.41 7.43 17.55
CA PRO A 239 -17.38 7.63 18.57
C PRO A 239 -17.42 6.65 19.74
N ASP A 240 -18.62 6.26 20.18
CA ASP A 240 -18.76 5.28 21.28
C ASP A 240 -18.22 3.91 20.87
N ARG A 241 -18.39 3.50 19.60
CA ARG A 241 -17.79 2.27 19.07
C ARG A 241 -16.28 2.35 18.99
N ILE A 242 -15.75 3.54 18.67
CA ILE A 242 -14.29 3.78 18.66
C ILE A 242 -13.73 3.59 20.06
N LEU A 243 -14.37 4.18 21.08
CA LEU A 243 -13.94 4.05 22.48
C LEU A 243 -14.00 2.60 22.97
N THR A 244 -15.08 1.88 22.68
CA THR A 244 -15.20 0.45 23.02
C THR A 244 -14.10 -0.36 22.36
N PHE A 245 -13.89 -0.20 21.05
CA PHE A 245 -12.83 -0.89 20.32
C PHE A 245 -11.45 -0.62 20.92
N LEU A 246 -11.09 0.65 21.17
CA LEU A 246 -9.78 1.00 21.72
C LEU A 246 -9.59 0.38 23.11
N GLN A 247 -10.63 0.36 23.94
CA GLN A 247 -10.59 -0.22 25.28
C GLN A 247 -10.39 -1.74 25.25
N GLU A 248 -11.08 -2.44 24.34
CA GLU A 248 -10.95 -3.89 24.15
C GLU A 248 -9.58 -4.25 23.55
N ALA A 249 -9.19 -3.59 22.46
CA ALA A 249 -7.99 -3.92 21.70
C ALA A 249 -6.68 -3.58 22.41
N SER A 250 -6.71 -2.63 23.36
CA SER A 250 -5.54 -2.25 24.16
C SER A 250 -5.37 -3.06 25.44
N GLU A 251 -6.41 -3.80 25.86
CA GLU A 251 -6.45 -4.58 27.10
C GLU A 251 -6.07 -3.78 28.37
N ARG A 252 -6.16 -2.45 28.30
CA ARG A 252 -5.76 -1.52 29.36
C ARG A 252 -6.69 -0.30 29.38
N PRO A 253 -6.86 0.37 30.53
CA PRO A 253 -7.65 1.60 30.57
C PRO A 253 -7.12 2.64 29.58
N LEU A 254 -8.03 3.26 28.81
CA LEU A 254 -7.66 4.33 27.89
C LEU A 254 -7.12 5.57 28.63
N PRO A 255 -6.11 6.26 28.07
CA PRO A 255 -5.70 7.56 28.61
C PRO A 255 -6.87 8.54 28.68
N ILE A 256 -7.01 9.22 29.82
CA ILE A 256 -8.10 10.17 30.09
C ILE A 256 -8.16 11.26 29.01
N ALA A 257 -7.00 11.74 28.56
CA ALA A 257 -6.90 12.77 27.53
C ALA A 257 -7.51 12.31 26.20
N THR A 258 -7.17 11.10 25.74
CA THR A 258 -7.68 10.50 24.50
C THR A 258 -9.19 10.26 24.57
N LYS A 259 -9.67 9.67 25.67
CA LYS A 259 -11.11 9.45 25.88
C LYS A 259 -11.88 10.76 25.81
N ARG A 260 -11.44 11.76 26.58
CA ARG A 260 -12.04 13.10 26.60
C ARG A 260 -11.97 13.78 25.23
N GLY A 261 -10.88 13.58 24.48
CA GLY A 261 -10.73 14.14 23.13
C GLY A 261 -11.80 13.64 22.17
N ILE A 262 -12.05 12.32 22.15
CA ILE A 262 -13.06 11.70 21.29
C ILE A 262 -14.48 12.12 21.73
N GLU A 263 -14.77 12.11 23.03
CA GLU A 263 -16.08 12.54 23.58
C GLU A 263 -16.36 14.02 23.27
N ARG A 264 -15.35 14.87 23.44
CA ARG A 264 -15.47 16.30 23.18
C ARG A 264 -15.66 16.60 21.70
N TRP A 265 -14.96 15.88 20.82
CA TRP A 265 -15.17 15.98 19.37
C TRP A 265 -16.58 15.52 18.98
N ARG A 266 -17.11 14.46 19.59
CA ARG A 266 -18.50 14.02 19.36
C ARG A 266 -19.51 15.14 19.70
N GLU A 267 -19.28 15.86 20.78
CA GLU A 267 -20.19 16.91 21.27
C GLU A 267 -20.05 18.24 20.56
N ARG A 268 -18.82 18.62 20.18
CA ARG A 268 -18.50 19.98 19.71
C ARG A 268 -17.96 20.04 18.28
N GLY A 269 -17.65 18.89 17.68
CA GLY A 269 -16.99 18.81 16.39
C GLY A 269 -15.54 19.31 16.43
N VAL A 270 -15.09 19.92 15.34
CA VAL A 270 -13.75 20.49 15.22
C VAL A 270 -13.69 21.83 15.97
N GLU A 271 -12.88 21.91 17.02
CA GLU A 271 -12.74 23.13 17.85
C GLU A 271 -11.56 24.02 17.46
N GLY A 272 -10.63 23.52 16.64
CA GLY A 272 -9.47 24.28 16.20
C GLY A 272 -8.81 23.63 14.99
N ARG A 273 -8.12 24.44 14.20
CA ARG A 273 -7.38 24.01 13.02
C ARG A 273 -6.05 24.74 12.94
N LEU A 274 -5.01 24.02 12.52
CA LEU A 274 -3.71 24.59 12.17
C LEU A 274 -3.63 24.68 10.64
N GLU A 275 -3.19 25.84 10.15
CA GLU A 275 -3.05 26.09 8.72
C GLU A 275 -1.70 26.76 8.45
N THR A 276 -1.09 26.46 7.29
CA THR A 276 0.14 27.14 6.86
C THR A 276 -0.22 28.41 6.11
N ALA A 277 0.26 29.56 6.59
CA ALA A 277 0.03 30.86 5.96
C ALA A 277 1.21 31.81 6.18
N VAL A 278 1.38 32.74 5.24
CA VAL A 278 2.21 33.94 5.43
C VAL A 278 1.36 35.01 6.10
N ILE A 279 1.92 35.69 7.11
CA ILE A 279 1.22 36.78 7.79
C ILE A 279 1.70 38.11 7.21
N LEU A 280 0.81 38.81 6.52
CA LEU A 280 1.00 40.21 6.16
C LEU A 280 0.73 41.06 7.40
N ARG A 281 1.74 41.80 7.87
CA ARG A 281 1.60 42.81 8.93
C ARG A 281 1.82 44.19 8.36
N VAL A 282 0.92 45.11 8.67
CA VAL A 282 1.04 46.53 8.30
C VAL A 282 1.16 47.38 9.56
N ARG A 283 1.70 48.60 9.42
CA ARG A 283 1.81 49.54 10.55
C ARG A 283 0.52 50.30 10.84
N GLU A 284 -0.33 50.46 9.83
CA GLU A 284 -1.55 51.27 9.90
C GLU A 284 -2.71 50.55 9.19
N ALA A 285 -3.91 50.60 9.78
CA ALA A 285 -5.09 49.90 9.27
C ALA A 285 -5.46 50.34 7.83
N GLY A 286 -5.24 51.61 7.50
CA GLY A 286 -5.49 52.14 6.16
C GLY A 286 -4.66 51.47 5.05
N ILE A 287 -3.46 50.97 5.38
CA ILE A 287 -2.64 50.23 4.41
C ILE A 287 -3.28 48.88 4.09
N LEU A 288 -3.73 48.15 5.11
CA LEU A 288 -4.40 46.85 4.90
C LEU A 288 -5.70 47.04 4.12
N GLU A 289 -6.48 48.07 4.44
CA GLU A 289 -7.72 48.38 3.72
C GLU A 289 -7.47 48.73 2.25
N THR A 290 -6.42 49.52 1.97
CA THR A 290 -6.00 49.84 0.60
C THR A 290 -5.65 48.57 -0.18
N LEU A 291 -4.87 47.66 0.43
CA LEU A 291 -4.49 46.41 -0.22
C LEU A 291 -5.68 45.45 -0.40
N ARG A 292 -6.66 45.45 0.51
CA ARG A 292 -7.86 44.58 0.42
C ARG A 292 -8.91 45.07 -0.58
N THR A 293 -9.00 46.38 -0.81
CA THR A 293 -9.96 46.97 -1.75
C THR A 293 -9.40 47.07 -3.17
N ASN A 294 -8.07 47.11 -3.33
CA ASN A 294 -7.45 47.21 -4.63
C ASN A 294 -7.54 45.90 -5.45
N ALA A 295 -7.99 46.02 -6.70
CA ALA A 295 -8.20 44.89 -7.60
C ALA A 295 -6.95 44.03 -7.85
N LYS A 296 -5.75 44.60 -7.77
CA LYS A 296 -4.48 43.90 -8.03
C LYS A 296 -3.97 43.08 -6.84
N THR A 297 -4.39 43.40 -5.62
CA THR A 297 -3.84 42.80 -4.39
C THR A 297 -4.86 41.99 -3.61
N ARG A 298 -6.15 42.32 -3.73
CA ARG A 298 -7.23 41.70 -2.95
C ARG A 298 -7.33 40.18 -3.09
N GLU A 299 -6.97 39.62 -4.25
CA GLU A 299 -7.06 38.18 -4.50
C GLU A 299 -6.01 37.37 -3.73
N TYR A 300 -4.93 38.00 -3.29
CA TYR A 300 -3.84 37.34 -2.56
C TYR A 300 -4.00 37.42 -1.05
N ILE A 301 -4.87 38.32 -0.56
CA ILE A 301 -5.13 38.51 0.87
C ILE A 301 -6.33 37.66 1.26
N ALA A 302 -6.12 36.76 2.21
CA ALA A 302 -7.15 35.87 2.73
C ALA A 302 -7.81 36.49 3.97
N GLU A 303 -7.75 35.81 5.11
CA GLU A 303 -8.45 36.19 6.34
C GLU A 303 -7.73 37.33 7.07
N SER A 304 -8.48 38.25 7.68
CA SER A 304 -7.89 39.26 8.57
C SER A 304 -7.75 38.75 9.99
N LEU A 305 -6.58 38.96 10.57
CA LEU A 305 -6.22 38.59 11.95
C LEU A 305 -6.33 39.81 12.89
N GLY A 306 -7.26 40.72 12.59
CA GLY A 306 -7.42 42.03 13.23
C GLY A 306 -7.23 43.19 12.23
N GLU A 307 -7.05 44.40 12.74
CA GLU A 307 -6.96 45.63 11.92
C GLU A 307 -5.61 45.80 11.20
N LEU A 308 -4.55 45.13 11.70
CA LEU A 308 -3.16 45.36 11.26
C LEU A 308 -2.52 44.11 10.63
N ALA A 309 -3.25 43.01 10.51
CA ALA A 309 -2.70 41.77 9.99
C ALA A 309 -3.71 40.97 9.17
N ALA A 310 -3.22 40.29 8.15
CA ALA A 310 -4.00 39.33 7.38
C ALA A 310 -3.15 38.13 6.95
N THR A 311 -3.81 37.02 6.65
CA THR A 311 -3.17 35.83 6.10
C THR A 311 -3.06 35.94 4.59
N VAL A 312 -2.00 35.33 4.06
CA VAL A 312 -1.67 35.24 2.64
C VAL A 312 -1.22 33.81 2.40
N ARG A 313 -1.69 33.20 1.30
CA ARG A 313 -1.27 31.83 0.97
C ARG A 313 0.22 31.77 0.66
N LEU A 314 0.88 30.69 1.05
CA LEU A 314 2.33 30.54 0.90
C LEU A 314 2.77 30.59 -0.57
N GLU A 315 1.93 30.16 -1.51
CA GLU A 315 2.20 30.23 -2.94
C GLU A 315 2.00 31.63 -3.55
N ASN A 316 1.37 32.56 -2.83
CA ASN A 316 0.90 33.84 -3.38
C ASN A 316 1.61 35.08 -2.79
N TRP A 317 2.39 34.94 -1.72
CA TRP A 317 2.96 36.11 -1.05
C TRP A 317 3.93 36.91 -1.93
N GLN A 318 4.66 36.27 -2.85
CA GLN A 318 5.54 36.96 -3.80
C GLN A 318 4.74 37.82 -4.78
N LYS A 319 3.64 37.29 -5.32
CA LYS A 319 2.73 38.01 -6.21
C LYS A 319 2.08 39.19 -5.50
N LEU A 320 1.67 39.01 -4.25
CA LEU A 320 1.17 40.11 -3.42
C LEU A 320 2.23 41.20 -3.25
N ARG A 321 3.49 40.83 -2.98
CA ARG A 321 4.59 41.79 -2.82
C ARG A 321 4.83 42.60 -4.09
N GLU A 322 4.83 41.95 -5.24
CA GLU A 322 4.97 42.61 -6.54
C GLU A 322 3.79 43.55 -6.83
N ALA A 323 2.56 43.09 -6.60
CA ALA A 323 1.35 43.89 -6.78
C ALA A 323 1.31 45.10 -5.84
N ALA A 324 1.70 44.93 -4.57
CA ALA A 324 1.80 46.03 -3.60
C ALA A 324 2.87 47.05 -4.00
N ALA A 325 4.02 46.59 -4.51
CA ALA A 325 5.07 47.49 -5.00
C ALA A 325 4.58 48.36 -6.17
N GLN A 326 3.74 47.83 -7.06
CA GLN A 326 3.09 48.62 -8.12
C GLN A 326 2.13 49.70 -7.59
N LEU A 327 1.68 49.60 -6.34
CA LEU A 327 0.88 50.60 -5.64
C LEU A 327 1.73 51.57 -4.80
N GLY A 328 3.07 51.46 -4.88
CA GLY A 328 4.00 52.25 -4.07
C GLY A 328 4.20 51.71 -2.65
N LEU A 329 3.70 50.52 -2.34
CA LEU A 329 3.84 49.88 -1.03
C LEU A 329 4.89 48.78 -1.08
N LEU A 330 6.10 49.07 -0.58
CA LEU A 330 7.17 48.09 -0.50
C LEU A 330 7.03 47.25 0.76
N LEU A 331 6.72 45.96 0.58
CA LEU A 331 6.58 45.01 1.68
C LEU A 331 7.90 44.26 1.89
N ASP A 332 8.43 44.33 3.10
CA ASP A 332 9.57 43.52 3.54
C ASP A 332 9.15 42.05 3.74
N SER A 333 10.09 41.11 3.63
CA SER A 333 9.80 39.68 3.82
C SER A 333 10.94 38.95 4.52
N THR A 334 10.59 38.24 5.58
CA THR A 334 11.44 37.25 6.25
C THR A 334 11.07 35.81 5.87
N VAL A 335 10.10 35.63 4.97
CA VAL A 335 9.67 34.32 4.48
C VAL A 335 10.79 33.75 3.61
N LYS A 336 11.29 32.57 3.98
CA LYS A 336 12.28 31.83 3.19
C LYS A 336 11.57 31.11 2.04
N ASN A 337 12.16 31.15 0.84
CA ASN A 337 11.74 30.35 -0.30
C ASN A 337 12.00 28.87 -0.07
#